data_AF-A0A1M7CLN2-F1
#
_entry.id   AF-A0A1M7CLN2-F1
#
_cell.length_a   1.000
_cell.length_b   1.000
_cell.length_c   1.000
_cell.angle_alpha   90.00
_cell.angle_beta   90.00
_cell.angle_gamma   90.00
#
_symmetry.space_group_name_H-M   'P 1'
#
loop_
_entity.id
_entity.type
_entity.pdbx_description
1 polymer ?
#
loop_
_entity_poly.entity_id
_entity_poly.type
_entity_poly.pdbx_seq_one_letter_code
_entity_poly.pdbx_strand_id
1 'polypeptide(L)'
;MRCLKCLSLDFKIFNSNLLQCNTCMTIDNLLHLAEDYFHCLDKVMPETVYSRRDIMHHLGFDLNNYAYTRLTGMLFQKVSARRYEFTGRRD
;
A
#
# COMPACT_ATOMS: atom_id res chain seq x y z
N MET A 1 -5.02 -3.09 4.22
CA MET A 1 -4.16 -2.29 5.12
C MET A 1 -5.00 -1.73 6.27
N ARG A 2 -4.51 -1.63 7.51
CA ARG A 2 -5.29 -1.17 8.71
C ARG A 2 -4.56 -0.05 9.45
N CYS A 3 -5.29 0.78 10.21
CA CYS A 3 -4.72 1.79 11.10
C CYS A 3 -3.92 1.13 12.21
N LEU A 4 -2.68 1.56 12.43
CA LEU A 4 -1.81 0.96 13.45
C LEU A 4 -2.29 1.20 14.88
N LYS A 5 -3.06 2.28 15.11
CA LYS A 5 -3.57 2.60 16.47
C LYS A 5 -4.89 1.92 16.82
N CYS A 6 -5.85 1.87 15.89
CA CYS A 6 -7.20 1.38 16.18
C CYS A 6 -7.66 0.22 15.29
N LEU A 7 -6.80 -0.28 14.40
CA LEU A 7 -7.05 -1.39 13.47
C LEU A 7 -8.19 -1.16 12.47
N SER A 8 -8.79 0.03 12.44
CA SER A 8 -9.82 0.41 11.48
C SER A 8 -9.28 0.40 10.04
N LEU A 9 -10.16 0.08 9.09
CA LEU A 9 -9.92 0.18 7.64
C LEU A 9 -10.40 1.51 7.07
N ASP A 10 -11.08 2.32 7.88
CA ASP A 10 -11.70 3.57 7.44
C ASP A 10 -10.67 4.70 7.42
N PHE A 11 -10.17 4.98 6.21
CA PHE A 11 -9.18 6.01 5.95
C PHE A 11 -9.68 7.06 4.97
N LYS A 12 -9.29 8.31 5.23
CA LYS A 12 -9.38 9.42 4.28
C LYS A 12 -7.99 9.76 3.75
N ILE A 13 -7.83 9.78 2.43
CA ILE A 13 -6.60 10.22 1.78
C ILE A 13 -6.63 11.75 1.65
N PHE A 14 -5.62 12.42 2.19
CA PHE A 14 -5.48 13.87 2.00
C PHE A 14 -4.68 14.22 0.76
N ASN A 15 -3.61 13.46 0.51
CA ASN A 15 -2.75 13.61 -0.65
C ASN A 15 -2.04 12.28 -0.94
N SER A 16 -1.11 12.28 -1.88
CA SER A 16 -0.37 11.08 -2.31
C SER A 16 0.54 10.45 -1.25
N ASN A 17 0.72 11.08 -0.09
CA ASN A 17 1.59 10.61 0.99
C ASN A 17 0.89 10.48 2.34
N LEU A 18 -0.19 11.21 2.57
CA LEU A 18 -0.85 11.30 3.87
C LEU A 18 -2.26 10.73 3.83
N LEU A 19 -2.54 9.89 4.80
CA LEU A 19 -3.85 9.33 5.06
C LEU A 19 -4.20 9.48 6.55
N GLN A 20 -5.49 9.66 6.83
CA GLN A 20 -5.99 9.81 8.19
C GLN A 20 -7.03 8.73 8.46
N CYS A 21 -6.91 8.05 9.59
CA CYS A 21 -7.96 7.18 10.07
C CYS A 21 -9.17 8.01 10.52
N ASN A 22 -10.36 7.75 9.96
CA ASN A 22 -11.58 8.46 10.34
C ASN A 22 -12.10 8.05 11.73
N THR A 23 -11.65 6.90 12.26
CA THR A 23 -12.07 6.40 13.58
C THR A 23 -11.27 7.03 14.73
N CYS A 24 -9.94 7.06 14.64
CA CYS A 24 -9.07 7.56 15.72
C CYS A 24 -8.29 8.83 15.36
N MET A 25 -8.61 9.45 14.22
CA MET A 25 -8.02 10.71 13.72
C MET A 25 -6.50 10.70 13.56
N THR A 26 -5.86 9.53 13.59
CA THR A 26 -4.40 9.42 13.42
C THR A 26 -4.04 9.60 11.96
N ILE A 27 -3.01 10.40 11.71
CA ILE A 27 -2.44 10.64 10.39
C ILE A 27 -1.19 9.80 10.24
N ASP A 28 -1.12 9.03 9.17
CA ASP A 28 -0.02 8.15 8.83
C ASP A 28 0.48 8.42 7.40
N ASN A 29 1.68 7.93 7.11
CA ASN A 29 2.25 7.96 5.77
C ASN A 29 1.79 6.74 4.96
N LEU A 30 1.20 6.98 3.78
CA LEU A 30 0.71 5.94 2.87
C LEU A 30 1.79 4.92 2.51
N LEU A 31 2.98 5.40 2.15
CA LEU A 31 4.05 4.54 1.67
C LEU A 31 4.55 3.63 2.79
N HIS A 32 4.71 4.18 4.00
CA HIS A 32 5.13 3.39 5.15
C HIS A 32 4.10 2.32 5.51
N LEU A 33 2.81 2.66 5.55
CA LEU A 33 1.78 1.66 5.84
C LEU A 33 1.64 0.60 4.74
N ALA A 34 1.79 1.01 3.48
CA ALA A 34 1.77 0.08 2.36
C ALA A 34 2.99 -0.86 2.41
N GLU A 35 4.18 -0.34 2.66
CA GLU A 35 5.41 -1.10 2.83
C GLU A 35 5.26 -2.14 3.94
N ASP A 36 4.80 -1.73 5.13
CA ASP A 36 4.57 -2.63 6.26
C ASP A 36 3.57 -3.73 5.92
N TYR A 37 2.46 -3.36 5.29
CA TYR A 37 1.42 -4.30 4.90
C TYR A 37 1.95 -5.33 3.88
N PHE A 38 2.57 -4.86 2.79
CA PHE A 38 3.05 -5.75 1.73
C PHE A 38 4.26 -6.57 2.17
N HIS A 39 5.12 -6.04 3.04
CA HIS A 39 6.20 -6.81 3.66
C HIS A 39 5.67 -7.96 4.53
N CYS A 40 4.59 -7.73 5.28
CA CYS A 40 3.94 -8.81 6.03
C CYS A 40 3.26 -9.82 5.11
N LEU A 41 2.63 -9.35 4.03
CA LEU A 41 1.96 -10.21 3.06
C LEU A 41 2.95 -11.11 2.32
N ASP A 42 4.11 -10.59 1.94
CA ASP A 42 5.16 -11.33 1.23
C ASP A 42 5.73 -12.49 2.08
N LYS A 43 5.77 -12.34 3.41
CA LYS A 43 6.15 -13.45 4.31
C LYS A 43 5.16 -14.62 4.31
N VAL A 44 3.89 -14.36 3.99
CA VAL A 44 2.83 -15.37 3.96
C VAL A 44 2.61 -15.89 2.55
N MET A 45 2.79 -15.02 1.55
CA MET A 45 2.56 -15.29 0.13
C MET A 45 3.74 -14.74 -0.70
N PRO A 46 4.91 -15.42 -0.65
CA PRO A 46 6.11 -14.96 -1.34
C PRO A 46 5.93 -15.02 -2.86
N GLU A 47 6.71 -14.21 -3.58
CA GLU A 47 6.76 -14.17 -5.06
C GLU A 47 5.38 -13.85 -5.71
N THR A 48 4.48 -13.24 -4.95
CA THR A 48 3.14 -12.90 -5.46
C THR A 48 3.24 -11.74 -6.46
N VAL A 49 2.61 -11.95 -7.62
CA VAL A 49 2.54 -10.96 -8.68
C VAL A 49 1.19 -10.25 -8.70
N TYR A 50 1.21 -8.96 -8.46
CA TYR A 50 0.03 -8.10 -8.33
C TYR A 50 -0.27 -7.35 -9.62
N SER A 51 -1.55 -7.27 -9.98
CA SER A 51 -2.07 -6.24 -10.90
C SER A 51 -2.40 -4.95 -10.15
N ARG A 52 -2.66 -3.86 -10.88
CA ARG A 52 -3.18 -2.62 -10.29
C ARG A 52 -4.43 -2.85 -9.44
N ARG A 53 -5.34 -3.71 -9.90
CA ARG A 53 -6.58 -4.01 -9.18
C ARG A 53 -6.30 -4.70 -7.86
N ASP A 54 -5.34 -5.62 -7.84
CA ASP A 54 -4.96 -6.37 -6.64
C ASP A 54 -4.34 -5.42 -5.60
N ILE A 55 -3.44 -4.52 -6.04
CA ILE A 55 -2.83 -3.52 -5.14
C ILE A 55 -3.91 -2.63 -4.51
N MET A 56 -4.85 -2.09 -5.29
CA MET A 56 -5.93 -1.26 -4.75
C MET A 56 -6.83 -2.06 -3.78
N HIS A 57 -7.11 -3.32 -4.12
CA HIS A 57 -7.90 -4.20 -3.26
C HIS A 57 -7.23 -4.40 -1.88
N HIS A 58 -5.93 -4.65 -1.87
CA HIS A 58 -5.15 -4.80 -0.64
C HIS A 58 -5.08 -3.51 0.20
N LEU A 59 -4.98 -2.35 -0.46
CA LEU A 59 -4.98 -1.04 0.21
C LEU A 59 -6.35 -0.74 0.84
N GLY A 60 -7.43 -1.13 0.16
CA GLY A 60 -8.81 -0.87 0.60
C GLY A 60 -9.34 0.51 0.21
N PHE A 61 -8.66 1.21 -0.70
CA PHE A 61 -9.08 2.51 -1.25
C PHE A 61 -8.40 2.78 -2.59
N ASP A 62 -8.96 3.73 -3.35
CA ASP A 62 -8.43 4.11 -4.65
C ASP A 62 -7.32 5.17 -4.54
N LEU A 63 -6.21 4.93 -5.23
CA LEU A 63 -5.16 5.91 -5.46
C LEU A 63 -5.35 6.65 -6.78
N ASN A 64 -5.05 7.95 -6.79
CA ASN A 64 -4.83 8.65 -8.05
C ASN A 64 -3.57 8.12 -8.77
N ASN A 65 -3.45 8.41 -10.07
CA ASN A 65 -2.36 7.87 -10.90
C ASN A 65 -0.96 8.26 -10.39
N TYR A 66 -0.80 9.46 -9.83
CA TYR A 66 0.47 9.91 -9.28
C TYR A 66 0.85 9.09 -8.03
N ALA A 67 -0.05 8.97 -7.07
CA ALA A 67 0.16 8.19 -5.84
C ALA A 67 0.42 6.71 -6.16
N TYR A 68 -0.32 6.13 -7.10
CA TYR A 68 -0.11 4.76 -7.55
C TYR A 68 1.28 4.57 -8.19
N THR A 69 1.68 5.47 -9.09
CA THR A 69 2.99 5.40 -9.75
C THR A 69 4.12 5.53 -8.74
N ARG A 70 3.98 6.44 -7.76
CA ARG A 70 4.96 6.61 -6.69
C ARG A 70 5.09 5.37 -5.81
N LEU A 71 3.96 4.82 -5.35
CA LEU A 71 3.94 3.62 -4.52
C LEU A 71 4.55 2.42 -5.25
N THR A 72 4.12 2.19 -6.49
CA THR A 72 4.67 1.08 -7.30
C THR A 72 6.13 1.27 -7.64
N GLY A 73 6.57 2.50 -7.96
CA GLY A 73 7.97 2.78 -8.26
C GLY A 73 8.92 2.68 -7.05
N MET A 74 8.39 2.76 -5.83
CA MET A 74 9.19 2.64 -4.61
C MET A 74 9.21 1.23 -4.02
N LEU A 75 8.06 0.55 -4.01
CA LEU A 75 7.88 -0.69 -3.25
C LEU A 75 7.84 -1.95 -4.12
N PHE A 76 7.75 -1.79 -5.45
CA PHE A 76 7.53 -2.92 -6.34
C PHE A 76 8.49 -2.89 -7.53
N GLN A 77 8.86 -4.09 -7.99
CA GLN A 77 9.50 -4.29 -9.28
C GLN A 77 8.45 -4.58 -10.34
N LYS A 78 8.59 -3.94 -11.51
CA LYS A 78 7.71 -4.21 -12.65
C LYS A 78 8.17 -5.49 -13.35
N VAL A 79 7.29 -6.49 -13.44
CA VAL A 79 7.57 -7.78 -14.09
C VAL A 79 6.92 -7.89 -15.48
N SER A 80 5.85 -7.14 -15.74
CA SER A 80 5.26 -7.01 -17.08
C SER A 80 4.51 -5.69 -17.24
N ALA A 81 3.89 -5.46 -18.40
CA ALA A 81 3.19 -4.20 -18.73
C ALA A 81 2.21 -3.73 -17.64
N ARG A 82 1.59 -4.66 -16.90
CA ARG A 82 0.56 -4.38 -15.88
C ARG A 82 0.71 -5.20 -14.60
N ARG A 83 1.90 -5.77 -14.37
CA ARG A 83 2.16 -6.68 -13.25
C ARG A 83 3.39 -6.25 -12.48
N TYR A 84 3.31 -6.41 -11.17
CA TYR A 84 4.27 -5.92 -10.19
C TYR A 84 4.54 -7.00 -9.16
N GLU A 85 5.78 -7.14 -8.74
CA GLU A 85 6.20 -8.00 -7.63
C GLU A 85 6.70 -7.11 -6.50
N PHE A 86 6.37 -7.45 -5.26
CA PHE A 86 6.81 -6.65 -4.12
C PHE A 86 8.32 -6.84 -3.90
N THR A 87 9.05 -5.74 -3.73
CA THR A 87 10.51 -5.75 -3.48
C THR A 87 10.92 -4.80 -2.37
N GLY A 88 9.96 -4.27 -1.60
CA GLY A 88 10.20 -3.34 -0.51
C GLY A 88 11.11 -3.98 0.53
N ARG A 89 12.41 -3.65 0.45
CA ARG A 89 13.46 -4.23 1.30
C ARG A 89 13.24 -3.83 2.75
N ARG A 90 13.22 -4.82 3.63
CA ARG A 90 13.82 -4.68 4.95
C ARG A 90 15.02 -5.61 4.98
N ASP A 91 16.19 -5.05 4.67
CA ASP A 91 17.47 -5.63 5.12
C ASP A 91 17.56 -5.47 6.66
#